data_AF-A0A1G2ZBY9-F1
#
_entry.id   AF-A0A1G2ZBY9-F1
#
_cell.length_a   1.000
_cell.length_b   1.000
_cell.length_c   1.000
_cell.angle_alpha   90.00
_cell.angle_beta   90.00
_cell.angle_gamma   90.00
#
_symmetry.space_group_name_H-M   'P 1'
#
loop_
_entity.id
_entity.type
_entity.pdbx_description
1 polymer ?
#
loop_
_entity_poly.entity_id
_entity_poly.type
_entity_poly.pdbx_seq_one_letter_code
_entity_poly.pdbx_strand_id
1 'polypeptide(L)'
;MQKSERLTKRQLAFLDDLFFSDLDEQTALDKHAVSRRLYEKWFDNKSFVGQFERHIAGAHRHGRTILARCAPLAATTLVQLTNSDKPETARKACLDILSAHDPTSAATSSDIPPDSQLAAPTADLPPKTASRLLAILAQQPST
;
A
#
# COMPACT_ATOMS: atom_id res chain seq x y z
N MET A 1 -18.62 0.53 30.74
CA MET A 1 -19.33 0.89 29.49
C MET A 1 -18.89 2.30 29.10
N GLN A 2 -17.94 2.45 28.17
CA GLN A 2 -17.57 3.78 27.68
C GLN A 2 -18.70 4.27 26.77
N LYS A 3 -19.33 5.39 27.12
CA LYS A 3 -20.30 6.06 26.25
C LYS A 3 -19.60 6.32 24.92
N SER A 4 -20.09 5.69 23.85
CA SER A 4 -19.71 6.09 22.51
C SER A 4 -20.22 7.52 22.33
N GLU A 5 -19.32 8.49 22.50
CA GLU A 5 -19.62 9.87 22.20
C GLU A 5 -19.92 9.94 20.71
N ARG A 6 -21.18 10.14 20.38
CA ARG A 6 -21.61 10.31 18.99
C ARG A 6 -20.99 11.59 18.46
N LEU A 7 -20.43 11.51 17.26
CA LEU A 7 -19.87 12.66 16.56
C LEU A 7 -20.92 13.74 16.38
N THR A 8 -20.51 14.98 16.58
CA THR A 8 -21.36 16.13 16.30
C THR A 8 -21.55 16.28 14.79
N LYS A 9 -22.68 16.87 14.38
CA LYS A 9 -22.95 17.17 12.96
C LYS A 9 -21.84 18.00 12.32
N ARG A 10 -21.24 18.91 13.10
CA ARG A 10 -20.12 19.75 12.65
C ARG A 10 -18.85 18.94 12.39
N GLN A 11 -18.53 17.98 13.25
CA GLN A 11 -17.37 17.09 13.04
C GLN A 11 -17.56 16.23 11.78
N LEU A 12 -18.76 15.72 11.53
CA LEU A 12 -19.05 14.96 10.32
C LEU A 12 -18.94 15.83 9.07
N ALA A 13 -19.56 17.02 9.07
CA ALA A 13 -19.47 17.95 7.95
C ALA A 13 -18.03 18.39 7.66
N PHE A 14 -17.22 18.59 8.71
CA PHE A 14 -15.79 18.86 8.56
C PHE A 14 -15.03 17.68 7.91
N LEU A 15 -15.27 16.44 8.36
CA LEU A 15 -14.65 15.26 7.76
C LEU A 15 -15.05 15.09 6.29
N ASP A 16 -16.32 15.32 5.98
CA ASP A 16 -16.81 15.21 4.60
C ASP A 16 -16.12 16.24 3.70
N ASP A 17 -16.00 17.49 4.15
CA ASP A 17 -15.26 18.51 3.40
C ASP A 17 -13.76 18.17 3.29
N LEU A 18 -13.12 17.70 4.37
CA LEU A 18 -11.69 17.38 4.34
C LEU A 18 -11.35 16.24 3.36
N PHE A 19 -12.21 15.24 3.24
CA PHE A 19 -11.92 14.04 2.45
C PHE A 19 -12.58 14.00 1.06
N PHE A 20 -13.65 14.76 0.83
CA PHE A 20 -14.42 14.70 -0.43
C PHE A 20 -14.51 16.03 -1.17
N SER A 21 -13.92 17.10 -0.65
CA SER A 21 -13.79 18.36 -1.37
C SER A 21 -12.32 18.66 -1.69
N ASP A 22 -12.08 19.58 -2.61
CA ASP A 22 -10.72 20.04 -2.98
C ASP A 22 -10.16 21.05 -1.96
N LEU A 23 -10.66 21.06 -0.73
CA LEU A 23 -10.21 21.94 0.34
C LEU A 23 -9.00 21.34 1.04
N ASP A 24 -8.01 22.18 1.33
CA ASP A 24 -6.96 21.82 2.28
C ASP A 24 -7.48 21.84 3.72
N GLU A 25 -6.68 21.30 4.65
CA GLU A 25 -7.06 21.20 6.06
C GLU A 25 -7.38 22.58 6.67
N GLN A 26 -6.59 23.60 6.33
CA GLN A 26 -6.76 24.94 6.88
C GLN A 26 -8.05 25.60 6.36
N THR A 27 -8.35 25.51 5.07
CA THR A 27 -9.59 26.07 4.50
C THR A 27 -10.82 25.31 5.00
N ALA A 28 -10.72 24.00 5.21
CA ALA A 28 -11.79 23.22 5.84
C ALA A 28 -12.04 23.65 7.30
N LEU A 29 -10.98 23.90 8.08
CA LEU A 29 -11.11 24.41 9.46
C LEU A 29 -11.79 25.78 9.50
N ASP A 30 -11.38 26.68 8.62
CA ASP A 30 -11.93 28.03 8.52
C ASP A 30 -13.41 28.01 8.10
N LYS A 31 -13.76 27.17 7.11
CA LYS A 31 -15.15 26.98 6.65
C LYS A 31 -16.09 26.53 7.78
N HIS A 32 -15.61 25.69 8.69
CA HIS A 32 -16.41 25.16 9.82
C HIS A 32 -16.27 25.97 11.12
N ALA A 33 -15.55 27.09 11.09
CA ALA A 33 -15.21 27.91 12.26
C ALA A 33 -14.63 27.06 13.41
N VAL A 34 -13.69 26.18 13.06
CA VAL A 34 -13.00 25.29 13.99
C VAL A 34 -11.60 25.85 14.22
N SER A 35 -11.29 26.25 15.44
CA SER A 35 -9.93 26.65 15.79
C SER A 35 -9.01 25.43 15.83
N ARG A 36 -7.73 25.62 15.53
CA ARG A 36 -6.73 24.53 15.54
C ARG A 36 -6.69 23.78 16.87
N ARG A 37 -6.76 24.50 17.99
CA ARG A 37 -6.82 23.90 19.34
C ARG A 37 -8.05 23.01 19.55
N LEU A 38 -9.18 23.39 18.98
CA LEU A 38 -10.40 22.60 19.08
C LEU A 38 -10.32 21.34 18.22
N TYR A 39 -9.72 21.46 17.03
CA TYR A 39 -9.46 20.33 16.15
C TYR A 39 -8.50 19.32 16.79
N GLU A 40 -7.39 19.78 17.38
CA GLU A 40 -6.48 18.93 18.17
C GLU A 40 -7.22 18.22 19.29
N LYS A 41 -8.09 18.92 20.02
CA LYS A 41 -8.94 18.33 21.07
C LYS A 41 -9.93 17.28 20.53
N TRP A 42 -10.32 17.35 19.25
CA TRP A 42 -11.15 16.29 18.67
C TRP A 42 -10.41 14.96 18.56
N PHE A 43 -9.08 14.96 18.43
CA PHE A 43 -8.29 13.72 18.42
C PHE A 43 -8.18 13.05 19.80
N ASP A 44 -8.48 13.75 20.90
CA ASP A 44 -8.64 13.10 22.21
C ASP A 44 -9.89 12.21 22.25
N ASN A 45 -10.84 12.42 21.32
CA ASN A 45 -12.06 11.64 21.22
C ASN A 45 -11.88 10.42 20.32
N LYS A 46 -11.89 9.23 20.92
CA LYS A 46 -11.79 7.95 20.20
C LYS A 46 -12.83 7.77 19.09
N SER A 47 -14.04 8.30 19.25
CA SER A 47 -15.06 8.21 18.19
C SER A 47 -14.67 9.02 16.96
N PHE A 48 -14.08 10.20 17.17
CA PHE A 48 -13.61 11.06 16.08
C PHE A 48 -12.42 10.43 15.36
N VAL A 49 -11.40 9.99 16.12
CA VAL A 49 -10.26 9.26 15.57
C VAL A 49 -10.72 8.06 14.76
N GLY A 50 -11.61 7.24 15.31
CA GLY A 50 -12.13 6.07 14.61
C GLY A 50 -12.95 6.36 13.35
N GLN A 51 -13.53 7.56 13.21
CA GLN A 51 -14.13 7.98 11.94
C GLN A 51 -13.08 8.55 10.98
N PHE A 52 -12.17 9.39 11.46
CA PHE A 52 -11.06 9.92 10.66
C PHE A 52 -10.27 8.79 9.99
N GLU A 53 -9.87 7.77 10.74
CA GLU A 53 -9.19 6.58 10.22
C GLU A 53 -10.05 5.78 9.22
N ARG A 54 -11.37 5.74 9.41
CA ARG A 54 -12.28 5.09 8.46
C ARG A 54 -12.33 5.81 7.12
N HIS A 55 -12.28 7.15 7.12
CA HIS A 55 -12.19 7.94 5.89
C HIS A 55 -10.84 7.70 5.19
N ILE A 56 -9.72 7.72 5.91
CA ILE A 56 -8.39 7.37 5.37
C ILE A 56 -8.40 5.99 4.72
N ALA A 57 -8.84 4.97 5.46
CA ALA A 57 -8.92 3.61 4.95
C ALA A 57 -9.86 3.49 3.74
N GLY A 58 -10.95 4.28 3.72
CA GLY A 58 -11.85 4.40 2.58
C GLY A 58 -11.14 4.96 1.33
N ALA A 59 -10.40 6.05 1.47
CA ALA A 59 -9.64 6.66 0.40
C ALA A 59 -8.58 5.71 -0.16
N HIS A 60 -7.83 4.99 0.70
CA HIS A 60 -6.88 3.98 0.23
C HIS A 60 -7.54 2.85 -0.55
N ARG A 61 -8.66 2.32 -0.06
CA ARG A 61 -9.42 1.27 -0.80
C ARG A 61 -9.90 1.80 -2.15
N HIS A 62 -10.38 3.03 -2.21
CA HIS A 62 -10.80 3.66 -3.46
C HIS A 62 -9.63 3.80 -4.45
N GLY A 63 -8.49 4.33 -4.00
CA GLY A 63 -7.28 4.44 -4.82
C GLY A 63 -6.81 3.08 -5.34
N ARG A 64 -6.77 2.06 -4.48
CA ARG A 64 -6.45 0.68 -4.90
C ARG A 64 -7.42 0.13 -5.94
N THR A 65 -8.71 0.46 -5.81
CA THR A 65 -9.73 0.04 -6.79
C THR A 65 -9.49 0.69 -8.15
N ILE A 66 -9.14 1.99 -8.19
CA ILE A 66 -8.79 2.69 -9.43
C ILE A 66 -7.54 2.05 -10.06
N LEU A 67 -6.48 1.85 -9.28
CA LEU A 67 -5.25 1.21 -9.77
C LEU A 67 -5.52 -0.18 -10.34
N ALA A 68 -6.32 -1.00 -9.65
CA ALA A 68 -6.69 -2.33 -10.13
C ALA A 68 -7.47 -2.28 -11.45
N ARG A 69 -8.34 -1.28 -11.64
CA ARG A 69 -9.07 -1.07 -12.90
C ARG A 69 -8.14 -0.62 -14.03
N CYS A 70 -7.13 0.18 -13.73
CA CYS A 70 -6.16 0.67 -14.71
C CYS A 70 -5.07 -0.36 -15.04
N ALA A 71 -4.83 -1.35 -14.17
CA ALA A 71 -3.75 -2.32 -14.32
C ALA A 71 -3.73 -3.07 -15.68
N PRO A 72 -4.86 -3.56 -16.24
CA PRO A 72 -4.86 -4.21 -17.54
C PRO A 72 -4.45 -3.28 -18.69
N LEU A 73 -4.91 -2.02 -18.63
CA LEU A 73 -4.54 -1.00 -19.61
C LEU A 73 -3.05 -0.68 -19.52
N ALA A 74 -2.53 -0.51 -18.29
CA ALA A 74 -1.11 -0.27 -18.05
C ALA A 74 -0.23 -1.43 -18.57
N ALA A 75 -0.64 -2.68 -18.33
CA ALA A 75 0.06 -3.86 -18.85
C ALA A 75 0.09 -3.87 -20.40
N THR A 76 -1.02 -3.51 -21.04
CA THR A 76 -1.09 -3.41 -22.51
C THR A 76 -0.13 -2.33 -23.04
N THR A 77 -0.11 -1.16 -22.40
CA THR A 77 0.80 -0.07 -22.76
C THR A 77 2.26 -0.46 -22.57
N LEU A 78 2.61 -1.18 -21.49
CA LEU A 78 3.96 -1.68 -21.28
C LEU A 78 4.41 -2.63 -22.40
N VAL A 79 3.54 -3.55 -22.83
CA VAL A 79 3.80 -4.45 -23.96
C VAL A 79 3.98 -3.69 -25.28
N GLN A 80 3.29 -2.56 -25.47
CA GLN A 80 3.53 -1.72 -26.65
C GLN A 80 4.90 -1.00 -26.58
N LEU A 81 5.30 -0.55 -25.39
CA LEU A 81 6.58 0.14 -25.18
C LEU A 81 7.81 -0.75 -25.40
N THR A 82 7.67 -2.07 -25.26
CA THR A 82 8.76 -3.01 -25.58
C THR A 82 9.13 -2.99 -27.06
N ASN A 83 8.23 -2.59 -27.95
CA ASN A 83 8.45 -2.44 -29.38
C ASN A 83 8.86 -1.01 -29.79
N SER A 84 9.22 -0.15 -28.83
CA SER A 84 9.62 1.23 -29.14
C SER A 84 11.04 1.32 -29.72
N ASP A 85 11.27 2.31 -30.57
CA ASP A 85 12.59 2.59 -31.16
C ASP A 85 13.65 3.07 -30.13
N LYS A 86 13.25 3.27 -28.88
CA LYS A 86 14.12 3.74 -27.79
C LYS A 86 14.56 2.54 -26.95
N PRO A 87 15.82 2.08 -27.07
CA PRO A 87 16.26 0.84 -26.45
C PRO A 87 16.16 0.87 -24.92
N GLU A 88 16.45 2.00 -24.28
CA GLU A 88 16.31 2.15 -22.83
C GLU A 88 14.86 2.11 -22.35
N THR A 89 13.91 2.63 -23.13
CA THR A 89 12.48 2.57 -22.80
C THR A 89 11.95 1.15 -22.96
N ALA A 90 12.30 0.48 -24.07
CA ALA A 90 11.96 -0.91 -24.29
C ALA A 90 12.54 -1.82 -23.19
N ARG A 91 13.81 -1.63 -22.82
CA ARG A 91 14.48 -2.38 -21.74
C ARG A 91 13.78 -2.18 -20.39
N LYS A 92 13.42 -0.93 -20.04
CA LYS A 92 12.69 -0.64 -18.80
C LYS A 92 11.31 -1.28 -18.80
N ALA A 93 10.55 -1.17 -19.89
CA ALA A 93 9.24 -1.81 -19.99
C ALA A 93 9.32 -3.34 -19.84
N CYS A 94 10.33 -3.98 -20.43
CA CYS A 94 10.58 -5.41 -20.24
C CYS A 94 10.89 -5.75 -18.77
N LEU A 95 11.72 -4.96 -18.09
CA LEU A 95 12.02 -5.16 -16.67
C LEU A 95 10.77 -4.95 -15.80
N ASP A 96 9.96 -3.92 -16.07
CA ASP A 96 8.75 -3.63 -15.31
C ASP A 96 7.72 -4.77 -15.44
N ILE A 97 7.58 -5.38 -16.62
CA ILE A 97 6.73 -6.56 -16.84
C ILE A 97 7.23 -7.76 -16.02
N LEU A 98 8.54 -8.00 -15.99
CA LEU A 98 9.13 -9.11 -15.23
C LEU A 98 8.98 -8.89 -13.72
N SER A 99 9.25 -7.68 -13.22
CA SER A 99 9.11 -7.33 -11.81
C SER A 99 7.66 -7.39 -11.33
N ALA A 100 6.68 -7.07 -12.18
CA ALA A 100 5.26 -7.17 -11.84
C ALA A 100 4.79 -8.62 -11.63
N HIS A 101 5.48 -9.60 -12.20
CA HIS A 101 5.14 -11.02 -12.05
C HIS A 101 5.93 -11.69 -10.90
N ASP A 102 6.88 -11.00 -10.26
CA ASP A 102 7.64 -11.57 -9.15
C ASP A 102 6.76 -11.64 -7.88
N PRO A 103 6.33 -12.85 -7.44
CA PRO A 103 5.49 -12.99 -6.26
C PRO A 103 6.21 -12.57 -4.97
N THR A 104 7.55 -12.45 -4.99
CA THR A 104 8.34 -11.99 -3.85
C THR A 104 8.33 -10.47 -3.70
N SER A 105 8.03 -9.71 -4.77
CA SER A 105 8.00 -8.24 -4.74
C SER A 105 6.70 -7.66 -4.17
N ALA A 106 5.62 -8.42 -4.13
CA ALA A 106 4.30 -7.95 -3.66
C ALA A 106 4.23 -7.67 -2.14
N ALA A 107 5.25 -8.03 -1.37
CA ALA A 107 5.29 -7.89 0.10
C ALA A 107 5.82 -6.52 0.59
N THR A 108 6.22 -5.60 -0.29
CA THR A 108 6.86 -4.32 0.12
C THR A 108 5.92 -3.11 0.16
N SER A 109 4.61 -3.30 0.13
CA SER A 109 3.65 -2.18 0.24
C SER A 109 2.50 -2.49 1.19
N SER A 110 2.82 -2.63 2.48
CA SER A 110 1.86 -2.40 3.56
C SER A 110 2.62 -2.12 4.84
N ASP A 111 2.24 -1.03 5.52
CA ASP A 111 2.64 -0.66 6.87
C ASP A 111 2.77 -1.88 7.80
N ILE A 112 4.00 -2.18 8.22
CA ILE A 112 4.28 -3.01 9.38
C ILE A 112 4.97 -2.10 10.40
N PRO A 113 4.46 -1.95 11.63
CA PRO A 113 5.17 -1.22 12.69
C PRO A 113 6.52 -1.92 12.97
N PRO A 114 7.57 -1.18 13.37
CA PRO A 114 8.91 -1.72 13.52
C PRO A 114 9.03 -2.50 14.82
N ASP A 115 8.29 -3.59 14.99
CA ASP A 115 8.51 -4.55 16.07
C ASP A 115 7.77 -5.87 15.83
N SER A 116 8.18 -6.61 14.79
CA SER A 116 7.97 -8.06 14.67
C SER A 116 8.69 -8.59 13.42
N GLN A 117 10.01 -8.51 13.42
CA GLN A 117 10.81 -9.50 12.70
C GLN A 117 10.97 -10.72 13.62
N LEU A 118 9.92 -11.52 13.75
CA LEU A 118 10.11 -12.92 14.14
C LEU A 118 10.51 -13.69 12.88
N ALA A 119 11.70 -14.27 12.97
CA ALA A 119 12.38 -15.11 12.00
C ALA A 119 11.44 -15.91 11.08
N ALA A 120 11.69 -15.82 9.78
CA ALA A 120 11.33 -16.88 8.87
C ALA A 120 11.95 -18.19 9.37
N PRO A 121 11.23 -19.33 9.38
CA PRO A 121 11.89 -20.62 9.49
C PRO A 121 12.59 -20.85 8.15
N THR A 122 13.85 -20.45 8.03
CA THR A 122 14.71 -21.08 7.04
C THR A 122 14.72 -22.55 7.42
N ALA A 123 14.20 -23.39 6.53
CA ALA A 123 14.44 -24.81 6.60
C ALA A 123 15.95 -24.99 6.45
N ASP A 124 16.65 -24.97 7.58
CA ASP A 124 18.10 -25.18 7.68
C ASP A 124 18.38 -26.64 7.32
N LEU A 125 18.45 -26.90 6.01
CA LEU A 125 19.13 -28.09 5.54
C LEU A 125 20.59 -27.96 6.00
N PRO A 126 21.13 -28.95 6.75
CA PRO A 126 22.50 -28.90 7.20
C PRO A 126 23.41 -28.67 5.98
N PRO A 127 24.42 -27.80 6.06
CA PRO A 127 25.23 -27.41 4.90
C PRO A 127 25.89 -28.63 4.23
N LYS A 128 26.22 -29.67 5.02
CA LYS A 128 26.74 -30.95 4.54
C LYS A 128 25.75 -31.71 3.66
N THR A 129 24.45 -31.59 3.91
CA THR A 129 23.38 -32.25 3.15
C THR A 129 23.11 -31.50 1.85
N ALA A 130 23.10 -30.17 1.91
CA ALA A 130 22.97 -29.31 0.72
C ALA A 130 24.13 -29.53 -0.28
N SER A 131 25.38 -29.55 0.20
CA SER A 131 26.54 -29.82 -0.65
C SER A 131 26.48 -31.21 -1.31
N ARG A 132 25.97 -32.23 -0.60
CA ARG A 132 25.84 -33.59 -1.16
C ARG A 132 24.76 -33.66 -2.23
N LEU A 133 23.61 -33.01 -2.02
CA LEU A 133 22.54 -32.97 -3.02
C LEU A 133 22.97 -32.25 -4.30
N LEU A 134 23.67 -31.11 -4.17
CA LEU A 134 24.21 -30.38 -5.32
C LEU A 134 25.26 -31.21 -6.08
N ALA A 135 26.12 -31.95 -5.39
CA ALA A 135 27.12 -32.81 -6.02
C ALA A 135 26.50 -34.01 -6.75
N ILE A 136 25.35 -34.52 -6.28
CA ILE A 136 24.61 -35.61 -6.93
C ILE A 136 23.88 -35.10 -8.17
N LEU A 137 23.25 -33.91 -8.10
CA LEU A 137 22.58 -33.30 -9.24
C LEU A 137 23.57 -32.91 -10.36
N ALA A 138 24.76 -32.42 -10.00
CA ALA A 138 25.81 -32.09 -10.96
C ALA A 138 26.41 -33.32 -11.68
N GLN A 139 26.23 -34.52 -11.13
CA GLN A 139 26.69 -35.78 -11.72
C GLN A 139 25.62 -36.49 -12.57
N GLN A 140 24.42 -35.94 -12.71
CA GLN A 140 23.44 -36.48 -13.65
C GLN A 140 23.76 -35.95 -15.06
N PRO A 141 24.21 -36.78 -16.01
CA PRO A 141 24.26 -36.38 -17.40
C PRO A 141 22.82 -36.20 -17.88
N SER A 142 22.53 -35.00 -18.37
CA SER A 142 21.34 -34.71 -19.16
C SER A 142 21.22 -35.70 -20.31
N THR A 143 20.33 -36.68 -20.19
CA THR A 143 19.78 -37.42 -21.32
C THR A 143 18.81 -36.55 -22.09
#